data_AF-A0A1Q3RKE1-F1
#
_entry.id   AF-A0A1Q3RKE1-F1
#
_cell.length_a   1.000
_cell.length_b   1.000
_cell.length_c   1.000
_cell.angle_alpha   90.00
_cell.angle_beta   90.00
_cell.angle_gamma   90.00
#
_symmetry.space_group_name_H-M   'P 1'
#
loop_
_entity.id
_entity.type
_entity.pdbx_description
1 polymer ?
#
loop_
_entity_poly.entity_id
_entity_poly.type
_entity_poly.pdbx_seq_one_letter_code
_entity_poly.pdbx_strand_id
1 'polypeptide(L)'
;MFQKKENAVDRATKQKMREAENEKLIYDTWPQSRENGKLKFVIRFGAVTWGLPTFLIYSVIMMVLNFFVKDSVKYDFAQAIIAILFFVIFGTIYGHFIWNKNEKIYRKKFPYKKK
;
A
#
# COMPACT_ATOMS: atom_id res chain seq x y z
N MET A 1 27.45 -21.20 -18.98
CA MET A 1 27.69 -20.17 -17.93
C MET A 1 27.49 -18.74 -18.44
N PHE A 2 27.87 -18.42 -19.68
CA PHE A 2 27.74 -17.09 -20.31
C PHE A 2 26.28 -16.61 -20.48
N GLN A 3 25.39 -17.46 -20.99
CA GLN A 3 23.97 -17.13 -21.21
C GLN A 3 23.22 -16.77 -19.91
N LYS A 4 23.60 -17.37 -18.78
CA LYS A 4 23.04 -17.06 -17.45
C LYS A 4 23.50 -15.68 -16.95
N LYS A 5 24.73 -15.26 -17.29
CA LYS A 5 25.26 -13.93 -16.95
C LYS A 5 24.61 -12.84 -17.81
N GLU A 6 24.46 -13.08 -19.11
CA GLU A 6 23.79 -12.16 -20.04
C GLU A 6 22.32 -11.91 -19.65
N ASN A 7 21.58 -12.98 -19.35
CA ASN A 7 20.21 -12.90 -18.84
C ASN A 7 20.10 -12.22 -17.46
N ALA A 8 21.16 -12.25 -16.65
CA ALA A 8 21.19 -11.55 -15.36
C ALA A 8 21.45 -10.04 -15.54
N VAL A 9 22.33 -9.68 -16.48
CA VAL A 9 22.65 -8.29 -16.82
C VAL A 9 21.46 -7.59 -17.50
N ASP A 10 20.75 -8.27 -18.40
CA ASP A 10 19.52 -7.73 -19.01
C ASP A 10 18.43 -7.48 -17.96
N ARG A 11 18.22 -8.42 -17.04
CA ARG A 11 17.26 -8.26 -15.93
C ARG A 11 17.66 -7.13 -14.98
N ALA A 12 18.93 -7.03 -14.62
CA ALA A 12 19.43 -5.95 -13.77
C ALA A 12 19.29 -4.58 -14.43
N THR A 13 19.53 -4.50 -15.74
CA THR A 13 19.37 -3.26 -16.52
C THR A 13 17.90 -2.84 -16.61
N LYS A 14 17.01 -3.78 -16.95
CA LYS A 14 15.56 -3.55 -16.95
C LYS A 14 15.04 -3.12 -15.58
N GLN A 15 15.55 -3.72 -14.51
CA GLN A 15 15.17 -3.36 -13.15
C GLN A 15 15.60 -1.92 -12.83
N LYS A 16 16.84 -1.53 -13.13
CA LYS A 16 17.31 -0.15 -12.94
C LYS A 16 16.50 0.87 -13.74
N MET A 17 16.12 0.55 -14.98
CA MET A 17 15.27 1.42 -15.80
C MET A 17 13.89 1.61 -15.15
N ARG A 18 13.25 0.53 -14.67
CA ARG A 18 11.97 0.59 -13.95
C ARG A 18 12.05 1.38 -12.65
N GLU A 19 13.14 1.23 -11.91
CA GLU A 19 13.38 2.00 -10.69
C GLU A 19 13.50 3.49 -11.01
N ALA A 20 14.27 3.88 -12.03
CA ALA A 20 14.41 5.27 -12.46
C ALA A 20 13.09 5.87 -12.95
N GLU A 21 12.29 5.11 -13.69
CA GLU A 21 10.95 5.50 -14.13
C GLU A 21 10.01 5.72 -12.93
N ASN A 22 9.97 4.77 -11.99
CA ASN A 22 9.18 4.88 -10.77
C ASN A 22 9.59 6.09 -9.92
N GLU A 23 10.89 6.34 -9.76
CA GLU A 23 11.38 7.52 -9.05
C GLU A 23 10.93 8.81 -9.75
N LYS A 24 11.00 8.86 -11.10
CA LYS A 24 10.51 10.00 -11.88
C LYS A 24 9.03 10.27 -11.64
N LEU A 25 8.19 9.24 -11.71
CA LEU A 25 6.76 9.35 -11.43
C LEU A 25 6.49 9.89 -10.02
N ILE A 26 7.24 9.42 -9.03
CA ILE A 26 7.14 9.92 -7.65
C ILE A 26 7.54 11.40 -7.59
N TYR A 27 8.61 11.83 -8.25
CA TYR A 27 9.00 13.25 -8.25
C TYR A 27 7.94 14.17 -8.84
N ASP A 28 7.23 13.71 -9.87
CA ASP A 28 6.22 14.51 -10.57
C ASP A 28 4.87 14.53 -9.83
N THR A 29 4.47 13.41 -9.21
CA THR A 29 3.14 13.26 -8.59
C THR A 29 3.10 13.45 -7.07
N TRP A 30 4.21 13.17 -6.38
CA TRP A 30 4.28 13.27 -4.92
C TRP A 30 4.07 14.68 -4.36
N PRO A 31 4.54 15.78 -4.99
CA PRO A 31 4.32 17.13 -4.48
C PRO A 31 2.86 17.45 -4.17
N GLN A 32 1.95 17.11 -5.09
CA GLN A 32 0.51 17.34 -4.94
C GLN A 32 -0.09 16.52 -3.78
N SER A 33 0.36 15.27 -3.60
CA SER A 33 -0.05 14.44 -2.46
C SER A 33 0.51 14.97 -1.13
N ARG A 34 1.73 15.51 -1.17
CA ARG A 34 2.46 16.02 -0.01
C ARG A 34 1.89 17.34 0.52
N GLU A 35 1.45 18.23 -0.36
CA GLU A 35 0.78 19.49 0.00
C GLU A 35 -0.46 19.29 0.86
N ASN A 36 -1.20 18.21 0.62
CA ASN A 36 -2.36 17.84 1.42
C ASN A 36 -2.01 17.38 2.85
N GLY A 37 -0.73 17.08 3.10
CA GLY A 37 -0.21 16.70 4.41
C GLY A 37 -0.34 15.22 4.73
N LYS A 38 0.52 14.76 5.64
CA LYS A 38 0.67 13.35 6.01
C LYS A 38 -0.61 12.73 6.56
N LEU A 39 -1.27 13.40 7.51
CA LEU A 39 -2.45 12.85 8.18
C LEU A 39 -3.61 12.64 7.20
N LYS A 40 -3.89 13.62 6.34
CA LYS A 40 -4.95 13.52 5.32
C LYS A 40 -4.63 12.42 4.30
N PHE A 41 -3.37 12.29 3.87
CA PHE A 41 -2.95 11.22 2.98
C PHE A 41 -3.16 9.85 3.63
N VAL A 42 -2.71 9.65 4.86
CA VAL A 42 -2.81 8.36 5.57
C VAL A 42 -4.26 7.94 5.74
N ILE A 43 -5.15 8.86 6.15
CA ILE A 43 -6.57 8.55 6.34
C ILE A 43 -7.24 8.27 4.99
N ARG A 44 -7.06 9.14 3.99
CA ARG A 44 -7.73 9.01 2.69
C ARG A 44 -7.23 7.80 1.91
N PHE A 45 -5.91 7.65 1.78
CA PHE A 45 -5.31 6.58 1.00
C PHE A 45 -5.27 5.25 1.77
N GLY A 46 -4.88 5.29 3.03
CA GLY A 46 -4.72 4.09 3.85
C GLY A 46 -6.04 3.51 4.34
N ALA A 47 -6.80 4.28 5.12
CA ALA A 47 -8.05 3.77 5.71
C ALA A 47 -9.22 3.76 4.70
N VAL A 48 -9.44 4.85 3.96
CA VAL A 48 -10.63 4.98 3.09
C VAL A 48 -10.47 4.23 1.76
N THR A 49 -9.33 4.38 1.06
CA THR A 49 -9.12 3.70 -0.23
C THR A 49 -8.69 2.24 -0.07
N TRP A 50 -7.98 1.89 1.00
CA TRP A 50 -7.47 0.53 1.21
C TRP A 50 -8.24 -0.25 2.27
N GLY A 51 -8.36 0.28 3.49
CA GLY A 51 -9.00 -0.41 4.61
C GLY A 51 -10.49 -0.73 4.39
N LEU A 52 -11.28 0.26 3.94
CA LEU A 52 -12.72 0.08 3.76
C LEU A 52 -13.07 -0.93 2.65
N PRO A 53 -12.48 -0.87 1.44
CA PRO A 53 -12.80 -1.83 0.39
C PRO A 53 -12.31 -3.25 0.70
N THR A 54 -11.15 -3.39 1.35
CA THR A 54 -10.65 -4.70 1.77
C THR A 54 -11.53 -5.34 2.85
N PHE A 55 -12.04 -4.55 3.80
CA PHE A 55 -13.04 -5.02 4.76
C PHE A 55 -14.34 -5.49 4.08
N LEU A 56 -14.82 -4.77 3.08
CA LEU A 56 -16.01 -5.17 2.32
C LEU A 56 -15.78 -6.50 1.59
N ILE A 57 -14.64 -6.63 0.89
CA ILE A 57 -14.27 -7.87 0.21
C ILE A 57 -14.16 -9.02 1.21
N TYR A 58 -13.48 -8.81 2.34
CA TYR A 58 -13.35 -9.79 3.41
C TYR A 58 -14.71 -10.23 3.96
N SER A 59 -15.61 -9.28 4.21
CA SER A 59 -16.95 -9.58 4.75
C SER A 59 -17.78 -10.42 3.77
N VAL A 60 -17.70 -10.11 2.47
CA VAL A 60 -18.36 -10.91 1.43
C VAL A 60 -17.77 -12.33 1.38
N ILE A 61 -16.44 -12.46 1.41
CA ILE A 61 -15.77 -13.77 1.44
C ILE A 61 -16.22 -14.57 2.67
N MET A 62 -16.23 -13.96 3.85
CA MET A 62 -16.64 -14.64 5.09
C MET A 62 -18.10 -15.06 5.08
N MET A 63 -19.00 -14.24 4.51
CA MET A 63 -20.41 -14.61 4.35
C MET A 63 -20.58 -15.79 3.41
N VAL A 64 -19.88 -15.80 2.28
CA VAL A 64 -19.90 -16.91 1.32
C VAL A 64 -19.33 -18.18 1.95
N LEU A 65 -18.19 -18.08 2.65
CA LEU A 65 -17.59 -19.23 3.33
C LEU A 65 -18.51 -19.80 4.41
N ASN A 66 -19.18 -18.96 5.21
CA ASN A 66 -20.16 -19.43 6.21
C ASN A 66 -21.38 -20.12 5.59
N PHE A 67 -21.74 -19.77 4.36
CA PHE A 67 -22.83 -20.44 3.65
C PHE A 67 -22.42 -21.85 3.18
N PHE A 68 -21.20 -22.00 2.67
CA PHE A 68 -20.71 -23.27 2.13
C PHE A 68 -20.14 -24.21 3.20
N VAL A 69 -19.37 -23.66 4.12
CA VAL A 69 -18.80 -24.35 5.27
C VAL A 69 -19.82 -24.19 6.38
N LYS A 70 -20.56 -25.27 6.69
CA LYS A 70 -21.42 -25.36 7.88
C LYS A 70 -20.56 -25.38 9.15
N ASP A 71 -19.79 -24.32 9.34
CA ASP A 71 -18.86 -24.19 10.44
C ASP A 71 -19.62 -23.91 11.74
N SER A 72 -19.04 -24.32 12.87
CA SER A 72 -19.65 -24.08 14.18
C SER A 72 -19.51 -22.61 14.61
N VAL A 73 -18.52 -21.90 14.07
CA VAL A 73 -18.26 -20.49 14.34
C VAL A 73 -18.85 -19.65 13.22
N LYS A 74 -20.04 -19.09 13.46
CA LYS A 74 -20.69 -18.20 12.51
C LYS A 74 -19.99 -16.85 12.47
N TYR A 75 -19.79 -16.28 11.29
CA TYR A 75 -19.42 -14.87 11.17
C TYR A 75 -20.57 -14.00 11.65
N ASP A 76 -20.38 -13.33 12.79
CA ASP A 76 -21.37 -12.50 13.45
C ASP A 76 -20.98 -11.02 13.42
N PHE A 77 -21.88 -10.17 13.93
CA PHE A 77 -21.65 -8.72 13.99
C PHE A 77 -20.42 -8.35 14.82
N ALA A 78 -20.09 -9.13 15.87
CA ALA A 78 -18.92 -8.87 16.69
C ALA A 78 -17.62 -9.09 15.90
N GLN A 79 -17.53 -10.18 15.13
CA GLN A 79 -16.41 -10.44 14.24
C GLN A 79 -16.28 -9.39 13.14
N ALA A 80 -17.41 -8.91 12.59
CA ALA A 80 -17.39 -7.82 11.62
C ALA A 80 -16.84 -6.51 12.21
N ILE A 81 -17.21 -6.16 13.45
CA ILE A 81 -16.68 -4.97 14.15
C ILE A 81 -15.18 -5.11 14.42
N ILE A 82 -14.72 -6.29 14.85
CA ILE A 82 -13.29 -6.53 15.07
C ILE A 82 -12.53 -6.43 13.73
N ALA A 83 -13.08 -7.01 12.66
CA ALA A 83 -12.48 -6.98 11.34
C ALA A 83 -12.36 -5.54 10.81
N ILE A 84 -13.40 -4.71 10.89
CA ILE A 84 -13.30 -3.31 10.39
C ILE A 84 -12.27 -2.51 11.19
N LEU A 85 -12.19 -2.68 12.51
CA LEU A 85 -11.16 -2.03 13.32
C LEU A 85 -9.76 -2.49 12.89
N PHE A 86 -9.59 -3.80 12.69
CA PHE A 86 -8.33 -4.37 12.21
C PHE A 86 -7.92 -3.80 10.85
N PHE A 87 -8.82 -3.79 9.86
CA PHE A 87 -8.55 -3.27 8.53
C PHE A 87 -8.30 -1.75 8.51
N VAL A 88 -8.97 -0.98 9.36
CA VAL A 88 -8.71 0.47 9.50
C VAL A 88 -7.33 0.72 10.11
N ILE A 89 -6.94 -0.03 11.15
CA ILE A 89 -5.62 0.09 11.77
C ILE A 89 -4.54 -0.29 10.76
N PHE A 90 -4.66 -1.44 10.10
CA PHE A 90 -3.70 -1.88 9.09
C PHE A 90 -3.65 -0.94 7.89
N GLY A 91 -4.79 -0.46 7.41
CA GLY A 91 -4.85 0.55 6.34
C GLY A 91 -4.11 1.83 6.72
N THR A 92 -4.26 2.29 7.96
CA THR A 92 -3.55 3.47 8.49
C THR A 92 -2.03 3.23 8.56
N ILE A 93 -1.60 2.08 9.07
CA ILE A 93 -0.18 1.70 9.11
C ILE A 93 0.40 1.64 7.68
N TYR A 94 -0.35 1.06 6.75
CA TYR A 94 0.03 0.97 5.34
C TYR A 94 0.16 2.37 4.71
N GLY A 95 -0.79 3.27 4.95
CA GLY A 95 -0.71 4.66 4.51
C GLY A 95 0.54 5.36 5.04
N HIS A 96 0.90 5.12 6.31
CA HIS A 96 2.13 5.64 6.91
C HIS A 96 3.39 5.09 6.23
N PHE A 97 3.41 3.80 5.92
CA PHE A 97 4.53 3.14 5.25
C PHE A 97 4.74 3.71 3.84
N ILE A 98 3.67 3.86 3.06
CA ILE A 98 3.72 4.45 1.71
C ILE A 98 4.18 5.90 1.77
N TRP A 99 3.65 6.70 2.71
CA TRP A 99 4.10 8.07 2.91
C TRP A 99 5.62 8.14 3.15
N ASN A 100 6.12 7.35 4.11
CA ASN A 100 7.53 7.36 4.45
C ASN A 100 8.41 6.88 3.28
N LYS A 101 7.96 5.89 2.50
CA LYS A 101 8.67 5.44 1.30
C LYS A 101 8.75 6.52 0.22
N ASN A 102 7.63 7.15 -0.11
CA ASN A 102 7.58 8.18 -1.14
C ASN A 102 8.37 9.43 -0.70
N GLU A 103 8.24 9.84 0.56
CA GLU A 103 9.02 10.96 1.11
C GLU A 103 10.53 10.65 1.09
N LYS A 104 10.94 9.40 1.39
CA LYS A 104 12.35 8.99 1.29
C LYS A 104 12.88 9.12 -0.14
N ILE A 105 12.11 8.67 -1.14
CA ILE A 105 12.48 8.78 -2.56
C ILE A 105 12.54 10.25 -2.95
N TYR A 106 11.48 11.01 -2.69
CA TYR A 106 11.39 12.43 -3.01
C TYR A 106 12.55 13.25 -2.43
N ARG A 107 12.90 13.00 -1.16
CA ARG A 107 14.02 13.68 -0.49
C ARG A 107 15.40 13.33 -1.05
N LYS A 108 15.58 12.25 -1.82
CA LYS A 108 16.85 11.98 -2.51
C LYS A 108 17.16 13.07 -3.54
N LYS A 109 16.13 13.54 -4.25
CA LYS A 109 16.24 14.57 -5.29
C LYS A 109 16.06 15.98 -4.74
N PHE A 110 15.20 16.15 -3.73
CA PHE A 110 14.90 17.43 -3.11
C PHE A 110 15.15 17.38 -1.59
N PRO A 111 16.43 17.36 -1.15
CA PRO A 111 16.74 17.39 0.27
C PRO A 111 16.23 18.69 0.90
N TYR A 112 15.64 18.60 2.10
CA TYR A 112 15.26 19.79 2.86
C TYR A 112 16.50 20.69 3.05
N LYS A 113 16.43 21.94 2.60
CA LYS A 113 17.28 23.00 3.15
C LYS A 113 16.89 23.14 4.61
N LYS A 114 17.80 22.78 5.53
CA LYS A 114 17.71 23.21 6.93
C LYS A 114 17.60 24.75 6.89
N LYS A 115 16.46 25.30 7.33
CA LYS A 115 16.42 26.71 7.75
C LYS A 115 17.08 26.80 9.12
#